data_AF-A0A2V9V7P7-F1
#
_entry.id   AF-A0A2V9V7P7-F1
#
_cell.length_a   1.000
_cell.length_b   1.000
_cell.length_c   1.000
_cell.angle_alpha   90.00
_cell.angle_beta   90.00
_cell.angle_gamma   90.00
#
_symmetry.space_group_name_H-M   'P 1'
#
loop_
_entity.id
_entity.type
_entity.pdbx_description
1 polymer ?
#
loop_
_entity_poly.entity_id
_entity_poly.type
_entity_poly.pdbx_seq_one_letter_code
_entity_poly.pdbx_strand_id
1 'polypeptide(L)'
;MAELIHEHSTRVKGADGTTYRVRIYGQERTDGTWEGWLEFHPSDKRKAVLRTEQETSQPNRTAVEYWASGLDSVYIEGAFARAQGRLL
;
A
#
# COMPACT_ATOMS: atom_id res chain seq x y z
N MET A 1 7.29 1.55 14.64
CA MET A 1 7.12 0.23 13.98
C MET A 1 6.01 0.39 12.94
N ALA A 2 6.08 -0.30 11.81
CA ALA A 2 4.98 -0.28 10.86
C ALA A 2 3.74 -1.00 11.41
N GLU A 3 2.58 -0.42 11.18
CA GLU A 3 1.28 -0.94 11.57
C GLU A 3 0.42 -1.23 10.34
N LEU A 4 -0.29 -2.36 10.35
CA LEU A 4 -1.33 -2.62 9.35
C LEU A 4 -2.52 -1.72 9.68
N ILE A 5 -2.77 -0.74 8.81
CA ILE A 5 -3.86 0.22 8.96
C ILE A 5 -5.13 -0.30 8.31
N HIS A 6 -5.03 -0.87 7.11
CA HIS A 6 -6.18 -1.37 6.37
C HIS A 6 -5.80 -2.52 5.43
N GLU A 7 -6.64 -3.56 5.34
CA GLU A 7 -6.56 -4.55 4.25
C GLU A 7 -7.68 -4.26 3.27
N HIS A 8 -7.31 -3.87 2.04
CA HIS A 8 -8.28 -3.46 1.03
C HIS A 8 -8.91 -4.71 0.37
N SER A 9 -10.20 -4.64 0.05
CA SER A 9 -10.95 -5.77 -0.53
C SER A 9 -10.55 -6.08 -1.98
N THR A 10 -10.19 -5.04 -2.74
CA THR A 10 -9.66 -5.17 -4.10
C THR A 10 -8.39 -6.02 -4.15
N ARG A 11 -8.27 -6.79 -5.22
CA ARG A 11 -7.05 -7.51 -5.59
C ARG A 11 -6.56 -7.01 -6.92
N VAL A 12 -5.24 -6.92 -7.09
CA VAL A 12 -4.62 -6.57 -8.36
C VAL A 12 -3.90 -7.77 -8.97
N LYS A 13 -3.77 -7.79 -10.30
CA LYS A 13 -3.15 -8.89 -11.03
C LYS A 13 -1.93 -8.37 -11.80
N GLY A 14 -0.79 -9.01 -11.57
CA GLY A 14 0.43 -8.77 -12.35
C GLY A 14 0.31 -9.28 -13.79
N ALA A 15 1.20 -8.83 -14.67
CA ALA A 15 1.25 -9.27 -16.07
C ALA A 15 1.53 -10.78 -16.21
N ASP A 16 2.23 -11.35 -15.24
CA ASP A 16 2.50 -12.79 -15.12
C ASP A 16 1.30 -13.60 -14.58
N GLY A 17 0.17 -12.94 -14.37
CA GLY A 17 -1.05 -13.53 -13.86
C GLY A 17 -1.13 -13.67 -12.34
N THR A 18 -0.11 -13.26 -11.59
CA THR A 18 -0.10 -13.36 -10.12
C THR A 18 -1.10 -12.38 -9.52
N THR A 19 -1.95 -12.86 -8.60
CA THR A 19 -2.85 -12.01 -7.84
C THR A 19 -2.18 -11.53 -6.55
N TYR A 20 -2.37 -10.26 -6.20
CA TYR A 20 -1.84 -9.66 -5.00
C TYR A 20 -2.98 -9.18 -4.10
N ARG A 21 -2.84 -9.44 -2.79
CA ARG A 21 -3.64 -8.79 -1.74
C ARG A 21 -3.03 -7.43 -1.43
N VAL A 22 -3.89 -6.45 -1.17
CA VAL A 22 -3.46 -5.07 -0.96
C VAL A 22 -3.59 -4.73 0.52
N ARG A 23 -2.49 -4.32 1.12
CA ARG A 23 -2.44 -3.87 2.51
C ARG A 23 -1.87 -2.47 2.57
N ILE A 24 -2.48 -1.65 3.40
CA ILE A 24 -2.04 -0.30 3.68
C ILE A 24 -1.41 -0.28 5.06
N TYR A 25 -0.17 0.15 5.10
CA TYR A 25 0.61 0.28 6.32
C TYR A 25 0.85 1.75 6.63
N GLY A 26 1.06 2.02 7.91
CA GLY A 26 1.48 3.34 8.36
C GLY A 26 2.44 3.24 9.53
N GLN A 27 3.22 4.30 9.74
CA GLN A 27 4.18 4.37 10.83
C GLN A 27 4.33 5.81 11.30
N GLU A 28 4.35 5.99 12.63
CA GLU A 28 4.76 7.24 13.25
C GLU A 28 6.26 7.49 13.06
N ARG A 29 6.58 8.73 12.70
CA ARG A 29 7.94 9.24 12.55
C ARG A 29 8.39 9.98 13.81
N THR A 30 9.68 10.30 13.87
CA THR A 30 10.28 11.01 14.99
C THR A 30 9.71 12.41 15.23
N ASP A 31 9.06 13.01 14.24
CA ASP A 31 8.42 14.33 14.32
C ASP A 31 6.93 14.27 14.72
N GLY A 32 6.41 13.07 15.02
CA GLY A 32 5.00 12.84 15.36
C GLY A 32 4.05 12.75 14.16
N THR A 33 4.54 12.95 12.94
CA THR A 33 3.75 12.69 11.72
C THR A 33 3.71 11.21 11.41
N TRP A 34 2.74 10.80 10.60
CA TRP A 34 2.57 9.44 10.14
C TRP A 34 2.78 9.33 8.63
N GLU A 35 3.57 8.35 8.21
CA GLU A 35 3.57 7.89 6.81
C GLU A 35 2.42 6.92 6.57
N GLY A 36 2.00 6.83 5.31
CA GLY A 36 1.31 5.66 4.78
C GLY A 36 1.92 5.18 3.47
N TRP A 37 1.90 3.86 3.25
CA TRP A 37 2.32 3.20 2.00
C TRP A 37 1.48 1.94 1.75
N LEU A 38 1.58 1.39 0.54
CA LEU A 38 0.91 0.16 0.15
C LEU A 38 1.91 -0.99 0.04
N GLU A 39 1.47 -2.16 0.49
CA GLU A 39 2.12 -3.45 0.27
C GLU A 39 1.20 -4.38 -0.51
N PHE A 40 1.78 -5.04 -1.51
CA PHE A 40 1.12 -5.99 -2.39
C PHE A 40 1.68 -7.38 -2.11
N HIS A 41 0.88 -8.20 -1.43
CA HIS A 41 1.28 -9.55 -1.03
C HIS A 41 0.85 -10.56 -2.10
N PRO A 42 1.78 -11.24 -2.78
CA PRO A 42 1.44 -12.20 -3.82
C PRO A 42 0.73 -13.43 -3.26
N SER A 43 -0.17 -14.00 -4.03
CA SER A 43 -0.75 -15.32 -3.76
C SER A 43 0.28 -16.45 -3.88
N ASP A 44 1.30 -16.25 -4.73
CA ASP A 44 2.45 -17.14 -4.85
C ASP A 44 3.54 -16.73 -3.84
N LYS A 45 3.77 -17.59 -2.84
CA LYS A 45 4.75 -17.35 -1.77
C LYS A 45 6.20 -17.30 -2.26
N ARG A 46 6.49 -17.70 -3.50
CA ARG A 46 7.83 -17.59 -4.10
C ARG A 46 8.13 -16.17 -4.59
N LYS A 47 7.11 -15.31 -4.70
CA LYS A 47 7.26 -13.94 -5.16
C LYS A 47 7.43 -12.99 -3.97
N ALA A 48 8.20 -11.94 -4.19
CA ALA A 48 8.40 -10.91 -3.20
C ALA A 48 7.12 -10.10 -2.99
N VAL A 49 6.95 -9.59 -1.77
CA VAL A 49 6.00 -8.50 -1.50
C VAL A 49 6.50 -7.27 -2.22
N LEU A 50 5.62 -6.62 -2.98
CA LEU A 50 5.93 -5.32 -3.59
C LEU A 50 5.47 -4.23 -2.65
N ARG A 51 6.22 -3.14 -2.58
CA ARG A 51 5.93 -2.03 -1.67
C ARG A 51 6.11 -0.71 -2.42
N THR A 52 5.18 0.22 -2.22
CA THR A 52 5.37 1.60 -2.67
C THR A 52 6.33 2.34 -1.76
N GLU A 53 6.85 3.47 -2.22
CA GLU A 53 7.40 4.48 -1.31
C GLU A 53 6.28 5.11 -0.46
N GLN A 54 6.58 6.22 0.19
CA GLN A 54 5.59 7.00 0.91
C GLN A 54 4.50 7.52 -0.04
N GLU A 55 3.24 7.22 0.26
CA GLU A 55 2.07 7.65 -0.50
C GLU A 55 1.31 8.79 0.18
N THR A 56 1.47 8.94 1.50
CA THR A 56 0.87 10.04 2.26
C THR A 56 1.71 10.47 3.46
N SER A 57 1.48 11.69 3.92
CA SER A 57 1.95 12.20 5.22
C SER A 57 0.76 12.76 5.98
N GLN A 58 0.54 12.27 7.19
CA GLN A 58 -0.65 12.58 7.99
C GLN A 58 -0.27 13.02 9.41
N PRO A 59 -1.09 13.84 10.09
CA PRO A 59 -0.76 14.32 11.43
C PRO A 59 -0.89 13.26 12.53
N ASN A 60 -1.58 12.15 12.27
CA ASN A 60 -1.76 11.05 13.22
C ASN A 60 -2.26 9.77 12.51
N ARG A 61 -2.30 8.67 13.26
CA ARG A 61 -2.77 7.36 12.79
C ARG A 61 -4.19 7.37 12.23
N THR A 62 -5.13 8.05 12.89
CA THR A 62 -6.54 8.12 12.46
C THR A 62 -6.70 8.82 11.10
N ALA A 63 -5.87 9.81 10.81
CA ALA A 63 -5.83 10.44 9.50
C ALA A 63 -5.28 9.49 8.42
N VAL A 64 -4.32 8.60 8.76
CA VAL A 64 -3.89 7.52 7.85
C VAL A 64 -5.02 6.50 7.62
N GLU A 65 -5.77 6.13 8.66
CA GLU A 65 -6.94 5.24 8.52
C GLU A 65 -7.99 5.82 7.58
N TYR A 66 -8.32 7.10 7.76
CA TYR A 66 -9.28 7.79 6.89
C TYR A 66 -8.80 7.79 5.43
N TRP A 67 -7.55 8.18 5.18
CA TRP A 67 -6.94 8.12 3.86
C TRP A 67 -6.98 6.70 3.27
N ALA A 68 -6.57 5.69 4.04
CA ALA A 68 -6.51 4.29 3.61
C ALA A 68 -7.89 3.73 3.23
N SER A 69 -8.94 4.13 3.95
CA SER A 69 -10.32 3.71 3.68
C SER A 69 -10.93 4.34 2.42
N GLY A 70 -10.37 5.47 1.98
CA GLY A 70 -10.84 6.22 0.81
C GLY A 70 -10.14 5.86 -0.50
N LEU A 71 -9.21 4.90 -0.50
CA LEU A 71 -8.49 4.52 -1.71
C LEU A 71 -9.40 3.75 -2.67
N ASP A 72 -9.61 4.28 -3.88
CA ASP A 72 -10.36 3.60 -4.93
C ASP A 72 -9.49 2.63 -5.74
N SER A 73 -10.13 1.80 -6.58
CA SER A 73 -9.44 0.82 -7.41
C SER A 73 -8.41 1.42 -8.38
N VAL A 74 -8.66 2.61 -8.92
CA VAL A 74 -7.75 3.28 -9.86
C VAL A 74 -6.48 3.71 -9.15
N TYR A 75 -6.60 4.24 -7.93
CA TYR A 75 -5.46 4.56 -7.09
C TYR A 75 -4.61 3.31 -6.79
N ILE A 76 -5.25 2.21 -6.42
CA ILE A 76 -4.57 0.92 -6.15
C ILE A 76 -3.82 0.41 -7.39
N GLU A 77 -4.42 0.50 -8.59
CA GLU A 77 -3.76 0.10 -9.84
C GLU A 77 -2.53 0.94 -10.15
N GLY A 78 -2.61 2.26 -9.97
CA GLY A 78 -1.48 3.17 -10.13
C GLY A 78 -0.35 2.91 -9.13
N ALA A 79 -0.69 2.70 -7.86
CA ALA A 79 0.26 2.34 -6.81
C ALA A 79 0.95 1.01 -7.11
N PHE A 80 0.22 0.02 -7.64
CA PHE A 80 0.78 -1.27 -8.03
C PHE A 80 1.78 -1.12 -9.18
N ALA A 81 1.47 -0.29 -10.18
CA ALA A 81 2.41 0.00 -11.27
C ALA A 81 3.70 0.68 -10.79
N ARG A 82 3.61 1.63 -9.85
CA ARG A 82 4.79 2.24 -9.19
C ARG A 82 5.62 1.21 -8.43
N ALA A 83 4.97 0.35 -7.63
CA ALA A 83 5.65 -0.70 -6.86
C ALA A 83 6.35 -1.75 -7.74
N GLN A 84 5.92 -1.89 -9.00
CA GLN A 84 6.58 -2.73 -10.01
C GLN A 84 7.74 -2.03 -10.75
N GLY A 85 7.99 -0.74 -10.47
CA GLY A 85 8.96 0.08 -11.22
C GLY A 85 8.50 0.42 -12.65
N ARG A 86 7.19 0.39 -12.93
CA ARG A 86 6.63 0.66 -14.27
C ARG A 86 6.25 2.12 -14.51
N LEU A 87 6.35 2.95 -13.48
CA LEU A 87 6.12 4.38 -13.50
C LEU A 87 7.29 5.06 -12.78
N LEU A 88 8.43 5.15 -13.47
CA LEU A 88 9.58 5.97 -13.13
C LEU A 88 10.07 6.67 -14.39
#